data_AF-A0A6I4U2R4-F1
#
_entry.id   AF-A0A6I4U2R4-F1
#
_cell.length_a   1.000
_cell.length_b   1.000
_cell.length_c   1.000
_cell.angle_alpha   90.00
_cell.angle_beta   90.00
_cell.angle_gamma   90.00
#
_symmetry.space_group_name_H-M   'P 1'
#
loop_
_entity.id
_entity.type
_entity.pdbx_description
1 polymer ?
#
loop_
_entity_poly.entity_id
_entity_poly.type
_entity_poly.pdbx_seq_one_letter_code
_entity_poly.pdbx_strand_id
1 'polypeptide(L)'
;MLGMSLIGAILMIVWIVILVWLSKRLLAMIARRTNWNAFDWRNWLLCFVLLVGGIWLANFALDWLDFATGTRIRPTIAPPGALLLASVGIAVPVAGIMSRRN
;
A
#
# COMPACT_ATOMS: atom_id res chain seq x y z
N MET A 1 23.13 16.36 -8.88
CA MET A 1 22.78 15.04 -8.30
C MET A 1 22.01 15.17 -6.97
N LEU A 2 22.36 16.10 -6.08
CA LEU A 2 21.64 16.33 -4.79
C LEU A 2 20.13 16.62 -4.94
N GLY A 3 19.71 17.32 -6.00
CA GLY A 3 18.28 17.61 -6.25
C GLY A 3 17.45 16.35 -6.53
N MET A 4 17.98 15.39 -7.28
CA MET A 4 17.27 14.15 -7.62
C MET A 4 17.11 13.22 -6.42
N SER A 5 18.13 13.16 -5.53
CA SER A 5 18.06 12.41 -4.28
C SER A 5 17.05 13.03 -3.30
N LEU A 6 16.94 14.36 -3.26
CA LEU A 6 15.97 15.04 -2.39
C LEU A 6 14.53 14.75 -2.84
N ILE A 7 14.27 14.77 -4.15
CA ILE A 7 12.97 14.42 -4.72
C ILE A 7 12.59 12.98 -4.40
N GLY A 8 13.54 12.04 -4.58
CA GLY A 8 13.32 10.63 -4.22
C GLY A 8 12.98 10.44 -2.75
N ALA A 9 13.68 11.14 -1.84
CA ALA A 9 13.40 11.09 -0.42
C ALA A 9 12.02 11.63 -0.06
N ILE A 10 11.62 12.78 -0.63
CA ILE A 10 10.30 13.38 -0.40
C ILE A 10 9.19 12.45 -0.90
N LEU A 11 9.34 11.90 -2.11
CA LEU A 11 8.38 10.93 -2.66
C LEU A 11 8.22 9.71 -1.75
N MET A 12 9.32 9.20 -1.18
CA MET A 12 9.25 8.08 -0.27
C MET A 12 8.54 8.43 1.04
N ILE A 13 8.79 9.61 1.60
CA ILE A 13 8.08 10.09 2.79
C ILE A 13 6.57 10.20 2.51
N VAL A 14 6.20 10.85 1.39
CA VAL A 14 4.81 10.98 0.96
C VAL A 14 4.16 9.61 0.78
N TRP A 15 4.86 8.66 0.15
CA TRP A 15 4.41 7.29 -0.03
C TRP A 15 4.10 6.60 1.30
N ILE A 16 5.00 6.69 2.28
CA ILE A 16 4.79 6.09 3.61
C ILE A 16 3.58 6.72 4.32
N VAL A 17 3.45 8.05 4.26
CA VAL A 17 2.32 8.76 4.87
C VAL A 17 0.99 8.30 4.25
N ILE A 18 0.96 8.18 2.91
CA ILE A 18 -0.21 7.68 2.17
C ILE A 18 -0.55 6.24 2.60
N LEU A 19 0.45 5.35 2.66
CA LEU A 19 0.24 3.96 3.09
C LEU A 19 -0.31 3.86 4.50
N VAL A 20 0.23 4.63 5.44
CA VAL A 20 -0.25 4.66 6.83
C VAL A 20 -1.69 5.17 6.89
N TRP A 21 -2.01 6.23 6.15
CA TRP A 21 -3.36 6.78 6.09
C TRP A 21 -4.38 5.78 5.49
N LEU A 22 -4.03 5.13 4.38
CA LEU A 22 -4.82 4.07 3.76
C LEU A 22 -5.00 2.88 4.71
N SER A 23 -3.93 2.44 5.36
CA SER A 23 -3.94 1.35 6.34
C SER A 23 -4.89 1.65 7.49
N LYS A 24 -4.87 2.88 8.02
CA LYS A 24 -5.79 3.30 9.10
C LYS A 24 -7.26 3.23 8.66
N ARG A 25 -7.57 3.71 7.45
CA ARG A 25 -8.94 3.63 6.90
C ARG A 25 -9.39 2.19 6.66
N LEU A 26 -8.52 1.36 6.08
CA LEU A 26 -8.82 -0.04 5.84
C LEU A 26 -9.02 -0.79 7.15
N LEU A 27 -8.14 -0.63 8.13
CA LEU A 27 -8.29 -1.25 9.44
C LEU A 27 -9.59 -0.85 10.11
N ALA A 28 -9.97 0.44 10.07
CA ALA A 28 -11.26 0.89 10.60
C ALA A 28 -12.45 0.27 9.86
N MET A 29 -12.37 0.13 8.54
CA MET A 29 -13.42 -0.48 7.73
C MET A 29 -13.53 -1.99 8.01
N ILE A 30 -12.40 -2.70 8.10
CA ILE A 30 -12.36 -4.12 8.41
C ILE A 30 -12.89 -4.36 9.81
N ALA A 31 -12.41 -3.64 10.83
CA ALA A 31 -12.85 -3.81 12.21
C ALA A 31 -14.36 -3.61 12.38
N ARG A 32 -14.97 -2.65 11.66
CA ARG A 32 -16.44 -2.47 11.64
C ARG A 32 -17.18 -3.65 10.99
N ARG A 33 -16.57 -4.35 10.03
CA ARG A 33 -17.20 -5.45 9.28
C ARG A 33 -16.98 -6.82 9.92
N THR A 34 -15.83 -7.03 10.55
CA THR A 34 -15.44 -8.32 11.13
C THR A 34 -15.71 -8.39 12.63
N ASN A 35 -15.94 -7.25 13.28
CA ASN A 35 -16.02 -7.13 14.74
C ASN A 35 -14.77 -7.66 15.47
N TRP A 36 -13.65 -7.78 14.75
CA TRP A 36 -12.37 -8.18 15.30
C TRP A 36 -11.72 -7.01 16.02
N ASN A 37 -11.02 -7.31 17.12
CA ASN A 37 -10.28 -6.30 17.85
C ASN A 37 -9.24 -5.62 16.93
N ALA A 38 -9.03 -4.31 17.07
CA ALA A 38 -8.12 -3.54 16.22
C ALA A 38 -6.66 -4.04 16.28
N PHE A 39 -6.33 -4.79 17.34
CA PHE A 39 -5.02 -5.40 17.56
C PHE A 39 -4.95 -6.90 17.20
N ASP A 40 -6.03 -7.46 16.66
CA ASP A 40 -6.02 -8.85 16.21
C ASP A 40 -5.12 -8.97 14.98
N TRP A 41 -4.17 -9.91 15.02
CA TRP A 41 -3.23 -10.17 13.94
C TRP A 41 -3.96 -10.48 12.63
N ARG A 42 -5.18 -11.01 12.71
CA ARG A 42 -6.04 -11.30 11.55
C ARG A 42 -6.46 -10.03 10.82
N ASN A 43 -6.79 -8.96 11.54
CA ASN A 43 -7.11 -7.65 10.95
C ASN A 43 -5.89 -7.07 10.23
N TRP A 44 -4.71 -7.22 10.81
CA TRP A 44 -3.46 -6.73 10.23
C TRP A 44 -3.09 -7.51 8.97
N LEU A 45 -3.20 -8.84 9.01
CA LEU A 45 -2.94 -9.67 7.84
C LEU A 45 -3.93 -9.38 6.72
N LEU A 46 -5.22 -9.22 7.03
CA LEU A 46 -6.22 -8.91 6.02
C LEU A 46 -6.00 -7.51 5.41
N CYS A 47 -5.64 -6.51 6.23
CA CYS A 47 -5.26 -5.19 5.74
C CYS A 47 -4.02 -5.25 4.83
N PHE A 48 -3.00 -6.00 5.24
CA PHE A 48 -1.79 -6.22 4.45
C PHE A 48 -2.13 -6.85 3.09
N VAL A 49 -2.91 -7.93 3.07
CA VAL A 49 -3.32 -8.61 1.84
C VAL A 49 -4.12 -7.69 0.93
N LEU A 50 -5.05 -6.89 1.48
CA LEU A 50 -5.83 -5.93 0.69
C LEU A 50 -4.96 -4.82 0.09
N LEU A 51 -3.98 -4.30 0.83
CA LEU A 51 -3.06 -3.28 0.31
C LEU A 51 -2.14 -3.84 -0.77
N VAL A 52 -1.53 -5.00 -0.53
CA VAL A 52 -0.67 -5.66 -1.52
C VAL A 52 -1.46 -6.02 -2.77
N GLY A 53 -2.65 -6.59 -2.61
CA GLY A 53 -3.56 -6.92 -3.71
C GLY A 53 -4.02 -5.68 -4.48
N GLY A 54 -4.34 -4.59 -3.77
CA GLY A 54 -4.71 -3.31 -4.38
C GLY A 54 -3.57 -2.69 -5.20
N ILE A 55 -2.34 -2.70 -4.68
CA ILE A 55 -1.15 -2.23 -5.41
C ILE A 55 -0.92 -3.09 -6.66
N TRP A 56 -1.05 -4.40 -6.53
CA TRP A 56 -0.88 -5.31 -7.65
C TRP A 56 -1.94 -5.09 -8.75
N LEU A 57 -3.20 -4.90 -8.35
CA LEU A 57 -4.29 -4.57 -9.26
C LEU A 57 -4.09 -3.21 -9.93
N ALA A 58 -3.60 -2.20 -9.18
CA ALA A 58 -3.31 -0.88 -9.72
C ALA A 58 -2.18 -0.93 -10.75
N ASN A 59 -1.09 -1.66 -10.47
CA ASN A 59 -0.01 -1.87 -11.43
C ASN A 59 -0.50 -2.59 -12.68
N PHE A 60 -1.35 -3.61 -12.51
CA PHE A 60 -1.98 -4.30 -13.63
C PHE A 60 -2.85 -3.35 -14.47
N ALA A 61 -3.66 -2.50 -13.83
CA ALA A 61 -4.50 -1.54 -14.52
C ALA A 61 -3.67 -0.48 -15.29
N LEU A 62 -2.58 0.01 -14.71
CA LEU A 62 -1.65 0.92 -15.38
C LEU A 62 -0.98 0.27 -16.58
N ASP A 63 -0.56 -0.99 -16.45
CA ASP A 63 0.04 -1.75 -17.56
C ASP A 63 -0.94 -1.97 -18.71
N TRP A 64 -2.22 -2.19 -18.41
CA TRP A 64 -3.27 -2.24 -19.44
C TRP A 64 -3.55 -0.89 -20.08
N LEU A 65 -3.49 0.20 -19.30
CA LEU A 65 -3.62 1.56 -19.81
C LEU A 65 -2.45 1.92 -20.74
N ASP A 66 -1.23 1.54 -20.39
CA ASP A 66 -0.03 1.71 -21.23
C ASP A 66 -0.14 0.90 -22.53
N PHE A 67 -0.66 -0.33 -22.45
CA PHE A 67 -0.93 -1.12 -23.64
C PHE A 67 -2.00 -0.46 -24.53
N ALA A 68 -3.07 0.06 -23.94
CA ALA A 68 -4.15 0.73 -24.67
C ALA A 68 -3.70 2.06 -25.31
N THR A 69 -2.75 2.77 -24.70
CA THR A 69 -2.17 4.02 -25.22
C THR A 69 -1.00 3.78 -26.18
N GLY A 70 -0.64 2.51 -26.43
CA GLY A 70 0.42 2.13 -27.36
C GLY A 70 1.85 2.37 -26.85
N THR A 71 2.03 2.71 -25.58
CA THR A 71 3.35 2.92 -24.96
C THR A 71 4.02 1.61 -24.56
N ARG A 72 3.28 0.49 -24.55
CA ARG A 72 3.79 -0.87 -24.31
C ARG A 72 3.35 -1.87 -25.38
N ILE A 73 4.26 -2.80 -25.69
CA ILE A 73 4.04 -3.89 -26.66
C ILE A 73 3.22 -5.03 -26.03
N ARG A 74 3.34 -5.28 -24.71
CA ARG A 74 2.59 -6.32 -24.01
C ARG A 74 2.39 -5.99 -22.52
N PRO A 75 1.20 -6.25 -21.93
CA PRO A 75 1.00 -6.13 -20.49
C PRO A 75 1.87 -7.17 -19.75
N THR A 76 2.59 -6.75 -18.71
CA THR A 76 3.50 -7.61 -17.96
C THR A 76 3.09 -7.64 -16.50
N ILE A 77 2.54 -8.76 -16.05
CA ILE A 77 2.12 -8.89 -14.65
C ILE A 77 3.37 -9.06 -13.77
N ALA A 78 3.91 -7.95 -13.26
CA ALA A 78 5.00 -7.98 -12.31
C ALA A 78 4.47 -8.06 -10.87
N PRO A 79 4.98 -8.99 -10.03
CA PRO A 79 4.66 -8.97 -8.61
C PRO A 79 5.16 -7.65 -7.97
N PRO A 80 4.49 -7.16 -6.91
CA PRO A 80 4.94 -5.97 -6.21
C PRO A 80 6.36 -6.18 -5.67
N GLY A 81 7.25 -5.21 -5.92
CA GLY A 81 8.66 -5.31 -5.55
C GLY A 81 8.86 -5.41 -4.02
N ALA A 82 10.02 -5.93 -3.61
CA ALA A 82 10.35 -6.14 -2.20
C ALA A 82 10.21 -4.87 -1.34
N LEU A 83 10.54 -3.69 -1.89
CA LEU A 83 10.39 -2.41 -1.20
C LEU A 83 8.91 -2.05 -0.92
N LEU A 84 8.01 -2.40 -1.84
CA LEU A 84 6.57 -2.20 -1.64
C LEU A 84 6.05 -3.13 -0.55
N LEU A 85 6.43 -4.41 -0.58
CA LEU A 85 6.05 -5.38 0.45
C LEU A 85 6.57 -4.95 1.84
N ALA A 86 7.84 -4.53 1.92
CA ALA A 86 8.44 -4.05 3.16
C ALA A 86 7.75 -2.78 3.69
N SER A 87 7.46 -1.81 2.81
CA SER A 87 6.79 -0.56 3.22
C SER A 87 5.36 -0.80 3.71
N VAL A 88 4.59 -1.68 3.07
CA VAL A 88 3.26 -2.09 3.54
C VAL A 88 3.37 -2.84 4.87
N GLY A 89 4.36 -3.72 5.00
CA GLY A 89 4.62 -4.49 6.22
C GLY A 89 4.95 -3.62 7.43
N ILE A 90 5.54 -2.44 7.23
CA ILE A 90 5.78 -1.45 8.30
C ILE A 90 4.56 -0.56 8.52
N ALA A 91 3.90 -0.12 7.45
CA ALA A 91 2.79 0.82 7.53
C ALA A 91 1.56 0.25 8.27
N VAL A 92 1.25 -1.04 8.08
CA VAL A 92 0.06 -1.67 8.68
C VAL A 92 0.16 -1.75 10.22
N PRO A 93 1.23 -2.28 10.84
CA PRO A 93 1.40 -2.25 12.29
C PRO A 93 1.41 -0.83 12.86
N VAL A 94 2.12 0.08 12.18
CA VAL A 94 2.22 1.50 12.59
C VAL A 94 0.84 2.17 12.60
N ALA A 95 0.01 1.92 11.59
CA ALA A 95 -1.36 2.41 11.53
C ALA A 95 -2.24 1.78 12.63
N GLY A 96 -2.07 0.48 12.92
CA GLY A 96 -2.76 -0.20 14.02
C GLY A 96 -2.45 0.43 15.38
N ILE A 97 -1.18 0.73 15.66
CA ILE A 97 -0.75 1.41 16.90
C ILE A 97 -1.32 2.84 16.97
N MET A 98 -1.25 3.60 15.87
CA MET A 98 -1.80 4.96 15.85
C MET A 98 -3.32 4.99 16.00
N SER A 99 -4.04 4.00 15.47
CA SER A 99 -5.49 3.94 15.59
C SER A 99 -5.97 3.65 17.02
N ARG A 100 -5.09 3.21 17.93
CA ARG A 100 -5.40 3.03 19.35
C ARG A 100 -5.22 4.32 20.17
N ARG A 101 -4.40 5.25 19.69
CA ARG A 101 -4.09 6.51 20.38
C ARG A 101 -5.13 7.60 20.13
N ASN A 102 -5.97 7.43 19.12
CA ASN A 102 -7.12 8.28 18.81
C ASN A 102 -8.40 7.62 19.27
#